data_AF-A0AAV7RAI6-F1
#
_entry.id   AF-A0AAV7RAI6-F1
#
_cell.length_a   1.000
_cell.length_b   1.000
_cell.length_c   1.000
_cell.angle_alpha   90.00
_cell.angle_beta   90.00
_cell.angle_gamma   90.00
#
_symmetry.space_group_name_H-M   'P 1'
#
loop_
_entity.id
_entity.type
_entity.pdbx_description
1 polymer ?
#
loop_
_entity_poly.entity_id
_entity_poly.type
_entity_poly.pdbx_seq_one_letter_code
_entity_poly.pdbx_strand_id
1 'polypeptide(L)'
;MSKPTTTKQMQKFLGLCNYVRQWVFDYATLTAPILTALKESHTNANKVHWTDHREPAFLELKRAITNAPVLATPDYNKHFYLFCHCNGTTMTAVLTQKTSMGHKPIPYYSGLLDPVVKGHYPCEQAPATAAFAVQKSTTIVMGSPLTLYVEHAVFAILQKSKSTLTTQGVSGYEVILSIPSLQVVRCHTVNPATFFAHPVSEDEQVHDCATYTPEKESEIGEDRVPGSMLLFVDGSSFIGLETGIRHSGAAVVKAEQQGSSDTLQIMSQIPLPSHFSAQATELVAIIEALQRAEGLEVTIYSDSAYVTTTVHSSIHRLERRGFLKSDGSPVMHKDLLAQLIKALTLPSKVAVIKCAAHTNQQDLVSRGITLEDWAAKEAAKTSPNYSEQDEHTFGMMTSRQQSSTGSPPPNTETARLHLCKLQEQALPHERELWEQQGCIQSPTDVIYRQESTVSQ
;
A
#
# COMPACT_ATOMS: atom_id res chain seq x y z
N MET A 1 5.02 -31.93 19.64
CA MET A 1 5.29 -30.49 19.87
C MET A 1 4.19 -29.91 20.75
N SER A 2 4.57 -29.38 21.92
CA SER A 2 3.67 -28.66 22.82
C SER A 2 3.32 -27.27 22.28
N LYS A 3 2.21 -26.72 22.76
CA LYS A 3 1.69 -25.40 22.37
C LYS A 3 2.63 -24.30 22.90
N PRO A 4 3.21 -23.45 22.03
CA PRO A 4 4.08 -22.35 22.47
C PRO A 4 3.36 -21.35 23.37
N THR A 5 3.92 -21.01 24.53
CA THR A 5 3.35 -20.00 25.45
C THR A 5 4.14 -18.68 25.43
N THR A 6 5.34 -18.69 24.87
CA THR A 6 6.22 -17.50 24.77
C THR A 6 6.62 -17.21 23.32
N THR A 7 6.93 -15.95 23.04
CA THR A 7 7.43 -15.48 21.73
C THR A 7 8.65 -16.29 21.25
N LYS A 8 9.60 -16.58 22.15
CA LYS A 8 10.78 -17.41 21.84
C LYS A 8 10.42 -18.85 21.45
N GLN A 9 9.47 -19.47 22.16
CA GLN A 9 9.00 -20.81 21.80
C GLN A 9 8.30 -20.81 20.45
N MET A 10 7.52 -19.77 20.15
CA MET A 10 6.86 -19.62 18.86
C MET A 10 7.87 -19.46 17.71
N GLN A 11 8.90 -18.64 17.89
CA GLN A 11 9.98 -18.48 16.91
C GLN A 11 10.73 -19.80 16.66
N LYS A 12 11.05 -20.56 17.72
CA LYS A 12 11.67 -21.88 17.58
C LYS A 12 10.78 -22.86 16.81
N PHE A 13 9.48 -22.87 17.11
CA PHE A 13 8.51 -23.69 16.40
C PHE A 13 8.43 -23.31 14.91
N LEU A 14 8.30 -22.02 14.58
CA LEU A 14 8.28 -21.53 13.20
C LEU A 14 9.60 -21.78 12.46
N GLY A 15 10.74 -21.68 13.14
CA GLY A 15 12.05 -22.03 12.59
C GLY A 15 12.12 -23.48 12.13
N LEU A 16 11.58 -24.41 12.94
CA LEU A 16 11.48 -25.81 12.56
C LEU A 16 10.49 -26.04 11.43
N CYS A 17 9.32 -25.41 11.48
CA CYS A 17 8.31 -25.50 10.42
C CYS A 17 8.85 -24.98 9.08
N ASN A 18 9.68 -23.94 9.09
CA ASN A 18 10.30 -23.38 7.90
C ASN A 18 11.24 -24.37 7.20
N TYR A 19 11.88 -25.28 7.93
CA TYR A 19 12.71 -26.34 7.34
C TYR A 19 11.88 -27.29 6.48
N VAL A 20 10.66 -27.62 6.92
CA VAL A 20 9.75 -28.57 6.24
C VAL A 20 8.72 -27.89 5.34
N ARG A 21 8.80 -26.56 5.13
CA ARG A 21 7.79 -25.80 4.37
C ARG A 21 7.57 -26.31 2.95
N GLN A 22 8.60 -26.88 2.31
CA GLN A 22 8.53 -27.39 0.94
C GLN A 22 7.69 -28.65 0.79
N TRP A 23 7.36 -29.33 1.90
CA TRP A 23 6.49 -30.50 1.92
C TRP A 23 5.04 -30.15 2.24
N VAL A 24 4.76 -28.92 2.67
CA VAL A 24 3.46 -28.51 3.16
C VAL A 24 2.76 -27.65 2.10
N PHE A 25 1.64 -28.16 1.59
CA PHE A 25 0.75 -27.38 0.74
C PHE A 25 0.20 -26.17 1.52
N ASP A 26 0.16 -25.01 0.87
CA ASP A 26 -0.37 -23.76 1.41
C ASP A 26 0.17 -23.35 2.81
N TYR A 27 1.46 -23.61 3.03
CA TYR A 27 2.13 -23.29 4.29
C TYR A 27 1.97 -21.82 4.74
N ALA A 28 1.96 -20.87 3.79
CA ALA A 28 1.78 -19.45 4.09
C ALA A 28 0.42 -19.15 4.73
N THR A 29 -0.67 -19.74 4.25
CA THR A 29 -2.00 -19.58 4.85
C THR A 29 -2.02 -20.15 6.27
N LEU A 30 -1.49 -21.36 6.45
CA LEU A 30 -1.45 -22.04 7.76
C LEU A 30 -0.62 -21.26 8.79
N THR A 31 0.45 -20.58 8.36
CA THR A 31 1.34 -19.84 9.26
C THR A 31 0.95 -18.38 9.46
N ALA A 32 0.09 -17.80 8.60
CA ALA A 32 -0.27 -16.38 8.68
C ALA A 32 -0.84 -15.96 10.06
N PRO A 33 -1.80 -16.67 10.67
CA PRO A 33 -2.32 -16.31 11.98
C PRO A 33 -1.27 -16.39 13.09
N ILE A 34 -0.33 -17.32 12.95
CA ILE A 34 0.76 -17.56 13.90
C ILE A 34 1.82 -16.44 13.82
N LEU A 35 2.16 -16.01 12.60
CA LEU A 35 3.08 -14.90 12.36
C LEU A 35 2.50 -13.56 12.84
N THR A 36 1.20 -13.34 12.66
CA THR A 36 0.51 -12.16 13.21
C THR A 36 0.55 -12.14 14.74
N ALA A 37 0.32 -13.29 15.39
CA ALA A 37 0.45 -13.43 16.84
C ALA A 37 1.86 -13.07 17.34
N LEU A 38 2.89 -13.46 16.58
CA LEU A 38 4.27 -13.14 16.92
C LEU A 38 4.51 -11.62 16.89
N LYS A 39 4.04 -10.93 15.84
CA LYS A 39 4.15 -9.46 15.70
C LYS A 39 3.46 -8.72 16.86
N GLU A 40 2.27 -9.16 17.26
CA GLU A 40 1.55 -8.58 18.39
C GLU A 40 2.19 -8.90 19.76
N SER A 41 2.86 -10.05 19.90
CA SER A 41 3.51 -10.40 21.17
C SER A 41 4.76 -9.56 21.46
N HIS A 42 5.40 -9.03 20.41
CA HIS A 42 6.54 -8.12 20.57
C HIS A 42 6.15 -6.79 21.20
N THR A 43 4.86 -6.41 21.15
CA THR A 43 4.34 -5.20 21.81
C THR A 43 3.79 -5.47 23.21
N ASN A 44 3.49 -6.73 23.56
CA ASN A 44 2.83 -7.11 24.82
C ASN A 44 3.55 -8.27 25.56
N ALA A 45 4.43 -7.91 26.51
CA ALA A 45 4.92 -8.77 27.60
C ALA A 45 5.51 -10.17 27.25
N ASN A 46 5.94 -10.44 26.00
CA ASN A 46 6.54 -11.72 25.55
C ASN A 46 5.65 -12.98 25.73
N LYS A 47 4.35 -12.81 25.99
CA LYS A 47 3.38 -13.92 26.10
C LYS A 47 2.58 -14.06 24.82
N VAL A 48 2.39 -15.30 24.38
CA VAL A 48 1.54 -15.60 23.22
C VAL A 48 0.11 -15.78 23.68
N HIS A 49 -0.77 -14.88 23.23
CA HIS A 49 -2.21 -15.02 23.43
C HIS A 49 -2.80 -15.93 22.35
N TRP A 50 -3.37 -17.05 22.77
CA TRP A 50 -4.07 -17.97 21.89
C TRP A 50 -5.52 -17.53 21.75
N THR A 51 -5.95 -17.32 20.51
CA THR A 51 -7.32 -16.96 20.14
C THR A 51 -7.94 -18.10 19.35
N ASP A 52 -9.26 -18.02 19.13
CA ASP A 52 -10.04 -19.02 18.40
C ASP A 52 -9.55 -19.27 16.96
N HIS A 53 -8.78 -18.35 16.38
CA HIS A 53 -8.18 -18.52 15.05
C HIS A 53 -6.73 -19.06 15.07
N ARG A 54 -5.99 -18.87 16.16
CA ARG A 54 -4.56 -19.25 16.26
C ARG A 54 -4.39 -20.71 16.59
N GLU A 55 -5.22 -21.23 17.50
CA GLU A 55 -5.13 -22.62 17.93
C GLU A 55 -5.49 -23.62 16.81
N PRO A 56 -6.58 -23.42 16.05
CA PRO A 56 -6.85 -24.25 14.88
C PRO A 56 -5.72 -24.22 13.85
N ALA A 57 -5.19 -23.04 13.52
CA ALA A 57 -4.09 -22.90 12.56
C ALA A 57 -2.82 -23.66 13.03
N PHE A 58 -2.50 -23.62 14.32
CA PHE A 58 -1.38 -24.38 14.88
C PHE A 58 -1.60 -25.90 14.80
N LEU A 59 -2.81 -26.37 15.12
CA LEU A 59 -3.16 -27.80 15.04
C LEU A 59 -3.16 -28.29 13.58
N GLU A 60 -3.68 -27.47 12.66
CA GLU A 60 -3.72 -27.76 11.24
C GLU A 60 -2.31 -27.80 10.64
N LEU A 61 -1.44 -26.84 10.97
CA LEU A 61 -0.05 -26.86 10.56
C LEU A 61 0.67 -28.12 11.05
N LYS A 62 0.46 -28.52 12.31
CA LYS A 62 1.00 -29.79 12.83
C LYS A 62 0.49 -30.98 12.03
N ARG A 63 -0.81 -31.01 11.73
CA ARG A 63 -1.42 -32.08 10.93
C ARG A 63 -0.84 -32.11 9.52
N ALA A 64 -0.66 -30.97 8.87
CA ALA A 64 -0.11 -30.86 7.53
C ALA A 64 1.35 -31.35 7.48
N ILE A 65 2.17 -30.97 8.46
CA ILE A 65 3.56 -31.45 8.58
C ILE A 65 3.60 -32.97 8.83
N THR A 66 2.73 -33.49 9.70
CA THR A 66 2.71 -34.93 10.05
C THR A 66 2.24 -35.79 8.88
N ASN A 67 1.34 -35.28 8.04
CA ASN A 67 0.80 -35.98 6.88
C ASN A 67 1.46 -35.55 5.56
N ALA A 68 2.63 -34.91 5.63
CA ALA A 68 3.26 -34.35 4.45
C ALA A 68 3.67 -35.47 3.46
N PRO A 69 3.42 -35.30 2.15
CA PRO A 69 3.68 -36.34 1.17
C PRO A 69 5.18 -36.54 0.92
N VAL A 70 5.53 -37.69 0.38
CA VAL A 70 6.89 -37.94 -0.12
C VAL A 70 7.11 -37.17 -1.42
N LEU A 71 8.06 -36.24 -1.40
CA LEU A 71 8.48 -35.48 -2.57
C LEU A 71 9.39 -36.31 -3.50
N ALA A 72 9.33 -36.02 -4.79
CA ALA A 72 10.21 -36.61 -5.80
C ALA A 72 11.53 -35.83 -5.92
N THR A 73 12.59 -36.53 -6.30
CA THR A 73 13.81 -35.89 -6.81
C THR A 73 13.58 -35.46 -8.26
N PRO A 74 14.06 -34.27 -8.67
CA PRO A 74 13.91 -33.79 -10.05
C PRO A 74 14.68 -34.68 -11.03
N ASP A 75 14.05 -34.98 -12.16
CA ASP A 75 14.62 -35.71 -13.29
C ASP A 75 14.69 -34.79 -14.51
N TYR A 76 15.85 -34.23 -14.80
CA TYR A 76 16.02 -33.21 -15.85
C TYR A 76 15.79 -33.73 -17.28
N ASN A 77 15.63 -35.03 -17.46
CA ASN A 77 15.23 -35.61 -18.75
C ASN A 77 13.71 -35.56 -18.98
N LYS A 78 12.94 -35.13 -17.98
CA LYS A 78 11.48 -35.04 -18.03
C LYS A 78 11.00 -33.60 -17.94
N HIS A 79 9.87 -33.35 -18.59
CA HIS A 79 9.18 -32.07 -18.57
C HIS A 79 8.66 -31.73 -17.16
N PHE A 80 8.84 -30.48 -16.75
CA PHE A 80 8.31 -29.97 -15.48
C PHE A 80 6.92 -29.37 -15.65
N TYR A 81 6.09 -29.51 -14.62
CA TYR A 81 4.76 -28.92 -14.58
C TYR A 81 4.57 -28.16 -13.27
N LEU A 82 4.08 -26.93 -13.38
CA LEU A 82 3.88 -26.03 -12.26
C LEU A 82 2.42 -25.58 -12.23
N PHE A 83 1.77 -25.81 -11.10
CA PHE A 83 0.39 -25.39 -10.88
C PHE A 83 0.41 -24.26 -9.86
N CYS A 84 -0.27 -23.14 -10.12
CA CYS A 84 -0.35 -22.04 -9.17
C CYS A 84 -1.77 -21.54 -8.99
N HIS A 85 -2.05 -21.00 -7.80
CA HIS A 85 -3.33 -20.42 -7.44
C HIS A 85 -3.14 -19.34 -6.37
N CYS A 86 -4.01 -18.34 -6.37
CA CYS A 86 -4.09 -17.33 -5.31
C CYS A 86 -5.51 -17.15 -4.80
N ASN A 87 -5.64 -17.00 -3.48
CA ASN A 87 -6.94 -16.91 -2.80
C ASN A 87 -7.24 -15.49 -2.25
N GLY A 88 -6.65 -14.45 -2.83
CA GLY A 88 -6.79 -13.06 -2.34
C GLY A 88 -5.86 -12.69 -1.18
N THR A 89 -5.32 -13.67 -0.45
CA THR A 89 -4.39 -13.42 0.67
C THR A 89 -3.01 -14.01 0.43
N THR A 90 -2.96 -15.17 -0.21
CA THR A 90 -1.76 -15.97 -0.40
C THR A 90 -1.63 -16.44 -1.83
N MET A 91 -0.39 -16.72 -2.22
CA MET A 91 -0.02 -17.38 -3.45
C MET A 91 0.46 -18.78 -3.10
N THR A 92 0.02 -19.76 -3.86
CA THR A 92 0.45 -21.15 -3.74
C THR A 92 0.91 -21.66 -5.09
N ALA A 93 1.92 -22.52 -5.07
CA ALA A 93 2.34 -23.25 -6.25
C ALA A 93 2.88 -24.62 -5.88
N VAL A 94 2.82 -25.57 -6.83
CA VAL A 94 3.49 -26.86 -6.70
C VAL A 94 4.19 -27.21 -8.00
N LEU A 95 5.47 -27.53 -7.88
CA LEU A 95 6.26 -28.06 -8.99
C LEU A 95 6.16 -29.58 -8.97
N THR A 96 5.93 -30.17 -10.14
CA THR A 96 5.68 -31.60 -10.30
C THR A 96 6.35 -32.13 -11.56
N GLN A 97 6.50 -33.44 -11.63
CA GLN A 97 6.81 -34.17 -12.87
C GLN A 97 5.85 -35.35 -13.03
N LYS A 98 5.55 -35.70 -14.29
CA LYS A 98 4.73 -36.88 -14.58
C LYS A 98 5.52 -38.17 -14.35
N THR A 99 4.83 -39.14 -13.78
CA THR A 99 5.27 -40.53 -13.58
C THR A 99 4.22 -41.48 -14.16
N SER A 100 4.48 -42.78 -14.14
CA SER A 100 3.49 -43.79 -14.55
C SER A 100 2.17 -43.73 -13.76
N MET A 101 2.20 -43.20 -12.53
CA MET A 101 1.04 -43.05 -11.64
C MET A 101 0.44 -41.64 -11.66
N GLY A 102 0.85 -40.78 -12.61
CA GLY A 102 0.43 -39.39 -12.69
C GLY A 102 1.47 -38.40 -12.14
N HIS A 103 1.02 -37.21 -11.75
CA HIS A 103 1.90 -36.16 -11.25
C HIS A 103 2.45 -36.51 -9.86
N LYS A 104 3.76 -36.31 -9.67
CA LYS A 104 4.42 -36.41 -8.37
C LYS A 104 5.02 -35.05 -7.98
N PRO A 105 4.75 -34.53 -6.76
CA PRO A 105 5.25 -33.23 -6.32
C PRO A 105 6.76 -33.28 -6.05
N ILE A 106 7.46 -32.20 -6.37
CA ILE A 106 8.89 -32.00 -6.10
C ILE A 106 9.07 -31.04 -4.92
N PRO A 107 8.70 -29.75 -5.01
CA PRO A 107 8.24 -29.06 -3.79
C PRO A 107 6.94 -28.26 -3.95
N TYR A 108 6.37 -27.92 -2.80
CA TYR A 108 5.35 -26.88 -2.65
C TYR A 108 5.98 -25.52 -2.34
N TYR A 109 5.37 -24.49 -2.88
CA TYR A 109 5.70 -23.10 -2.64
C TYR A 109 4.46 -22.37 -2.13
N SER A 110 4.66 -21.49 -1.17
CA SER A 110 3.61 -20.58 -0.74
C SER A 110 4.20 -19.28 -0.23
N GLY A 111 3.44 -18.21 -0.34
CA GLY A 111 3.81 -16.88 0.11
C GLY A 111 2.58 -16.04 0.39
N LEU A 112 2.71 -15.07 1.28
CA LEU A 112 1.70 -14.02 1.41
C LEU A 112 1.78 -13.12 0.18
N LEU A 113 0.62 -12.69 -0.32
CA LEU A 113 0.59 -11.54 -1.23
C LEU A 113 1.11 -10.32 -0.47
N ASP A 114 1.99 -9.55 -1.11
CA ASP A 114 2.39 -8.26 -0.54
C ASP A 114 1.19 -7.29 -0.56
N PRO A 115 1.22 -6.23 0.27
CA PRO A 115 0.11 -5.30 0.35
C PRO A 115 -0.25 -4.67 -1.00
N VAL A 116 0.71 -4.44 -1.91
CA VAL A 116 0.43 -3.86 -3.21
C VAL A 116 -0.39 -4.84 -4.04
N VAL A 117 0.05 -6.09 -4.16
CA VAL A 117 -0.66 -7.09 -4.96
C VAL A 117 -2.04 -7.41 -4.40
N LYS A 118 -2.20 -7.45 -3.07
CA LYS A 118 -3.53 -7.63 -2.42
C LYS A 118 -4.56 -6.59 -2.85
N GLY A 119 -4.12 -5.38 -3.19
CA GLY A 119 -5.03 -4.33 -3.64
C GLY A 119 -5.45 -4.43 -5.10
N HIS A 120 -4.88 -5.33 -5.89
CA HIS A 120 -5.32 -5.56 -7.26
C HIS A 120 -6.63 -6.35 -7.28
N TYR A 121 -7.34 -6.32 -8.41
CA TYR A 121 -8.51 -7.19 -8.59
C TYR A 121 -8.10 -8.67 -8.56
N PRO A 122 -9.00 -9.61 -8.22
CA PRO A 122 -8.67 -11.03 -8.17
C PRO A 122 -7.93 -11.54 -9.43
N CYS A 123 -8.43 -11.20 -10.62
CA CYS A 123 -7.75 -11.55 -11.88
C CYS A 123 -6.35 -10.91 -11.99
N GLU A 124 -6.20 -9.66 -11.56
CA GLU A 124 -4.94 -8.89 -11.64
C GLU A 124 -3.91 -9.34 -10.58
N GLN A 125 -4.27 -10.19 -9.63
CA GLN A 125 -3.32 -10.88 -8.75
C GLN A 125 -2.67 -12.09 -9.42
N ALA A 126 -3.26 -12.61 -10.51
CA ALA A 126 -2.79 -13.82 -11.18
C ALA A 126 -1.40 -13.67 -11.84
N PRO A 127 -1.07 -12.56 -12.54
CA PRO A 127 0.28 -12.38 -13.09
C PRO A 127 1.36 -12.39 -12.02
N ALA A 128 1.11 -11.75 -10.87
CA ALA A 128 2.03 -11.77 -9.73
C ALA A 128 2.22 -13.19 -9.16
N THR A 129 1.13 -13.94 -9.05
CA THR A 129 1.12 -15.34 -8.58
C THR A 129 1.88 -16.27 -9.53
N ALA A 130 1.66 -16.11 -10.84
CA ALA A 130 2.36 -16.84 -11.89
C ALA A 130 3.86 -16.53 -11.87
N ALA A 131 4.24 -15.26 -11.79
CA ALA A 131 5.63 -14.83 -11.71
C ALA A 131 6.31 -15.36 -10.43
N PHE A 132 5.64 -15.30 -9.29
CA PHE A 132 6.10 -15.88 -8.03
C PHE A 132 6.39 -17.38 -8.17
N ALA A 133 5.45 -18.13 -8.77
CA ALA A 133 5.60 -19.57 -8.96
C ALA A 133 6.85 -19.90 -9.81
N VAL A 134 7.00 -19.22 -10.95
CA VAL A 134 8.15 -19.40 -11.85
C VAL A 134 9.45 -19.09 -11.13
N GLN A 135 9.57 -17.91 -10.51
CA GLN A 135 10.76 -17.48 -9.79
C GLN A 135 11.16 -18.44 -8.66
N LYS A 136 10.20 -18.97 -7.90
CA LYS A 136 10.47 -19.95 -6.83
C LYS A 136 10.94 -21.29 -7.37
N SER A 137 10.52 -21.66 -8.57
CA SER A 137 10.88 -22.92 -9.22
C SER A 137 12.24 -22.87 -9.93
N THR A 138 12.76 -21.69 -10.27
CA THR A 138 13.95 -21.50 -11.11
C THR A 138 15.18 -22.30 -10.64
N THR A 139 15.43 -22.34 -9.32
CA THR A 139 16.60 -23.04 -8.76
C THR A 139 16.55 -24.56 -8.93
N ILE A 140 15.35 -25.14 -9.09
CA ILE A 140 15.17 -26.58 -9.31
C ILE A 140 15.00 -26.88 -10.79
N VAL A 141 14.29 -26.04 -11.54
CA VAL A 141 14.02 -26.27 -12.97
C VAL A 141 15.28 -26.04 -13.81
N MET A 142 16.15 -25.11 -13.40
CA MET A 142 17.44 -24.83 -14.05
C MET A 142 17.34 -24.58 -15.56
N GLY A 143 16.28 -23.89 -15.99
CA GLY A 143 16.03 -23.59 -17.42
C GLY A 143 15.45 -24.74 -18.24
N SER A 144 15.20 -25.91 -17.63
CA SER A 144 14.53 -27.04 -18.28
C SER A 144 13.10 -26.67 -18.73
N PRO A 145 12.54 -27.38 -19.72
CA PRO A 145 11.16 -27.17 -20.17
C PRO A 145 10.13 -27.24 -19.03
N LEU A 146 9.30 -26.21 -18.95
CA LEU A 146 8.33 -26.02 -17.87
C LEU A 146 6.97 -25.59 -18.44
N THR A 147 5.90 -26.28 -18.05
CA THR A 147 4.53 -25.80 -18.28
C THR A 147 3.95 -25.23 -16.99
N LEU A 148 3.49 -23.99 -17.04
CA LEU A 148 2.77 -23.32 -15.96
C LEU A 148 1.27 -23.32 -16.24
N TYR A 149 0.48 -23.83 -15.30
CA TYR A 149 -0.99 -23.78 -15.34
C TYR A 149 -1.52 -22.62 -14.51
N VAL A 150 -2.35 -21.78 -15.14
CA VAL A 150 -2.96 -20.58 -14.54
C VAL A 150 -4.47 -20.58 -14.79
N GLU A 151 -5.26 -20.03 -13.85
CA GLU A 151 -6.73 -19.89 -14.00
C GLU A 151 -7.13 -18.68 -14.84
N HIS A 152 -6.29 -17.64 -14.86
CA HIS A 152 -6.57 -16.37 -15.52
C HIS A 152 -5.69 -16.17 -16.76
N ALA A 153 -6.19 -15.40 -17.74
CA ALA A 153 -5.46 -15.06 -18.95
C ALA A 153 -4.38 -14.01 -18.67
N VAL A 154 -3.27 -14.41 -18.05
CA VAL A 154 -2.23 -13.51 -17.52
C VAL A 154 -1.69 -12.52 -18.56
N PHE A 155 -1.47 -12.93 -19.80
CA PHE A 155 -1.00 -12.02 -20.86
C PHE A 155 -2.06 -10.99 -21.29
N ALA A 156 -3.33 -11.39 -21.36
CA ALA A 156 -4.42 -10.46 -21.66
C ALA A 156 -4.59 -9.41 -20.53
N ILE A 157 -4.40 -9.83 -19.28
CA ILE A 157 -4.40 -8.93 -18.13
C ILE A 157 -3.25 -7.92 -18.19
N LEU A 158 -2.06 -8.35 -18.59
CA LEU A 158 -0.88 -7.49 -18.71
C LEU A 158 -1.03 -6.42 -19.82
N GLN A 159 -1.84 -6.72 -20.85
CA GLN A 159 -2.14 -5.80 -21.96
C GLN A 159 -3.37 -4.90 -21.73
N LYS A 160 -4.03 -5.02 -20.57
CA LYS A 160 -5.26 -4.29 -20.26
C LYS A 160 -5.01 -2.79 -20.12
N SER A 161 -5.82 -1.97 -20.80
CA SER A 161 -5.71 -0.50 -20.79
C SER A 161 -6.07 0.12 -19.43
N LYS A 162 -7.14 -0.36 -18.79
CA LYS A 162 -7.61 0.09 -17.46
C LYS A 162 -7.24 -0.94 -16.38
N SER A 163 -5.94 -1.10 -16.13
CA SER A 163 -5.40 -2.04 -15.13
C SER A 163 -5.04 -1.33 -13.82
N THR A 164 -5.17 -2.01 -12.68
CA THR A 164 -4.64 -1.48 -11.41
C THR A 164 -3.13 -1.78 -11.23
N LEU A 165 -2.54 -2.55 -12.15
CA LEU A 165 -1.12 -2.86 -12.21
C LEU A 165 -0.29 -1.63 -12.57
N THR A 166 0.89 -1.50 -11.99
CA THR A 166 1.85 -0.46 -12.38
C THR A 166 2.61 -0.88 -13.64
N THR A 167 3.09 0.08 -14.44
CA THR A 167 3.93 -0.20 -15.61
C THR A 167 5.15 -1.06 -15.25
N GLN A 168 5.82 -0.75 -14.14
CA GLN A 168 6.94 -1.55 -13.65
C GLN A 168 6.53 -2.98 -13.28
N GLY A 169 5.35 -3.15 -12.67
CA GLY A 169 4.79 -4.47 -12.37
C GLY A 169 4.53 -5.28 -13.63
N VAL A 170 3.90 -4.65 -14.65
CA VAL A 170 3.63 -5.27 -15.95
C VAL A 170 4.93 -5.75 -16.60
N SER A 171 5.90 -4.85 -16.81
CA SER A 171 7.18 -5.22 -17.43
C SER A 171 7.93 -6.29 -16.63
N GLY A 172 7.90 -6.22 -15.31
CA GLY A 172 8.52 -7.22 -14.44
C GLY A 172 7.91 -8.61 -14.62
N TYR A 173 6.58 -8.72 -14.68
CA TYR A 173 5.88 -9.99 -14.89
C TYR A 173 6.05 -10.51 -16.32
N GLU A 174 5.96 -9.65 -17.33
CA GLU A 174 6.16 -10.03 -18.73
C GLU A 174 7.51 -10.69 -18.98
N VAL A 175 8.59 -10.12 -18.43
CA VAL A 175 9.95 -10.69 -18.56
C VAL A 175 10.02 -12.10 -18.00
N ILE A 176 9.40 -12.36 -16.85
CA ILE A 176 9.42 -13.67 -16.19
C ILE A 176 8.54 -14.68 -16.94
N LEU A 177 7.37 -14.25 -17.41
CA LEU A 177 6.40 -15.13 -18.04
C LEU A 177 6.72 -15.41 -19.51
N SER A 178 7.64 -14.65 -20.12
CA SER A 178 8.07 -14.82 -21.51
C SER A 178 9.40 -15.57 -21.67
N ILE A 179 9.88 -16.26 -20.61
CA ILE A 179 11.10 -17.06 -20.68
C ILE A 179 10.92 -18.18 -21.74
N PRO A 180 11.90 -18.43 -22.64
CA PRO A 180 11.71 -19.36 -23.75
C PRO A 180 11.39 -20.82 -23.37
N SER A 181 11.85 -21.28 -22.20
CA SER A 181 11.58 -22.64 -21.71
C SER A 181 10.25 -22.77 -20.96
N LEU A 182 9.50 -21.67 -20.81
CA LEU A 182 8.22 -21.62 -20.12
C LEU A 182 7.06 -21.60 -21.11
N GLN A 183 6.13 -22.54 -20.94
CA GLN A 183 4.84 -22.53 -21.61
C GLN A 183 3.74 -22.22 -20.58
N VAL A 184 3.01 -21.13 -20.78
CA VAL A 184 1.85 -20.79 -19.92
C VAL A 184 0.57 -21.35 -20.54
N VAL A 185 -0.21 -22.09 -19.75
CA VAL A 185 -1.47 -22.73 -20.17
C VAL A 185 -2.60 -22.24 -19.28
N ARG A 186 -3.60 -21.59 -19.90
CA ARG A 186 -4.83 -21.16 -19.22
C ARG A 186 -5.75 -22.36 -18.96
N CYS A 187 -6.33 -22.41 -17.78
CA CYS A 187 -7.24 -23.45 -17.33
C CYS A 187 -8.54 -22.85 -16.76
N HIS A 188 -9.64 -23.61 -16.81
CA HIS A 188 -10.89 -23.28 -16.12
C HIS A 188 -10.73 -23.27 -14.60
N THR A 189 -10.00 -24.27 -14.12
CA THR A 189 -9.74 -24.48 -12.71
C THR A 189 -8.36 -25.07 -12.57
N VAL A 190 -7.62 -24.60 -11.59
CA VAL A 190 -6.34 -25.16 -11.17
C VAL A 190 -6.43 -25.43 -9.68
N ASN A 191 -6.33 -26.70 -9.30
CA ASN A 191 -6.18 -27.09 -7.91
C ASN A 191 -4.76 -27.63 -7.70
N PRO A 192 -3.84 -26.82 -7.14
CA PRO A 192 -2.48 -27.27 -6.89
C PRO A 192 -2.40 -28.42 -5.87
N ALA A 193 -3.36 -28.56 -4.94
CA ALA A 193 -3.33 -29.64 -3.96
C ALA A 193 -3.57 -31.02 -4.59
N THR A 194 -4.41 -31.07 -5.63
CA THR A 194 -4.76 -32.32 -6.34
C THR A 194 -4.05 -32.47 -7.68
N PHE A 195 -3.14 -31.55 -8.01
CA PHE A 195 -2.47 -31.45 -9.33
C PHE A 195 -3.45 -31.42 -10.51
N PHE A 196 -4.62 -30.88 -10.26
CA PHE A 196 -5.71 -30.91 -11.20
C PHE A 196 -5.74 -29.61 -11.98
N ALA A 197 -5.77 -29.71 -13.29
CA ALA A 197 -5.96 -28.58 -14.18
C ALA A 197 -6.86 -29.01 -15.33
N HIS A 198 -7.81 -28.16 -15.68
CA HIS A 198 -8.65 -28.30 -16.86
C HIS A 198 -8.28 -27.23 -17.88
N PRO A 199 -7.37 -27.54 -18.84
CA PRO A 199 -7.02 -26.59 -19.90
C PRO A 199 -8.27 -26.14 -20.65
N VAL A 200 -8.34 -24.84 -20.93
CA VAL A 200 -9.40 -24.26 -21.75
C VAL A 200 -9.08 -24.53 -23.22
N SER A 201 -10.06 -24.92 -24.04
CA SER A 201 -9.90 -24.88 -25.50
C SER A 201 -9.87 -23.44 -26.01
N GLU A 202 -9.28 -23.18 -27.18
CA GLU A 202 -9.13 -21.82 -27.72
C GLU A 202 -10.45 -21.01 -27.79
N ASP A 203 -11.59 -21.69 -27.92
CA ASP A 203 -12.91 -21.08 -28.10
C ASP A 203 -13.76 -20.92 -26.83
N GLU A 204 -13.28 -21.33 -25.64
CA GLU A 204 -14.11 -21.33 -24.42
C GLU A 204 -13.83 -20.12 -23.51
N GLN A 205 -14.81 -19.23 -23.34
CA GLN A 205 -14.66 -18.03 -22.51
C GLN A 205 -15.17 -18.29 -21.08
N VAL A 206 -14.24 -18.57 -20.14
CA VAL A 206 -14.56 -18.85 -18.72
C VAL A 206 -15.05 -17.60 -17.97
N HIS A 207 -14.32 -16.50 -18.15
CA HIS A 207 -14.67 -15.12 -17.78
C HIS A 207 -13.70 -14.18 -18.51
N ASP A 208 -14.11 -12.92 -18.72
CA ASP A 208 -13.30 -11.94 -19.43
C ASP A 208 -12.36 -11.17 -18.48
N CYS A 209 -11.15 -11.70 -18.30
CA CYS A 209 -10.11 -11.06 -17.51
C CYS A 209 -9.68 -9.69 -18.08
N ALA A 210 -9.85 -9.46 -19.39
CA ALA A 210 -9.35 -8.28 -20.07
C ALA A 210 -10.24 -7.06 -19.80
N THR A 211 -11.55 -7.26 -19.62
CA THR A 211 -12.52 -6.18 -19.40
C THR A 211 -13.03 -6.10 -17.96
N TYR A 212 -12.70 -7.05 -17.10
CA TYR A 212 -13.19 -7.06 -15.71
C TYR A 212 -12.79 -5.79 -14.93
N THR A 213 -13.80 -5.00 -14.56
CA THR A 213 -13.74 -3.92 -13.57
C THR A 213 -14.99 -4.04 -12.70
N PRO A 214 -14.88 -4.01 -11.35
CA PRO A 214 -16.04 -4.04 -10.49
C PRO A 214 -16.91 -2.80 -10.68
N GLU A 215 -18.22 -3.00 -10.65
CA GLU A 215 -19.25 -1.99 -10.93
C GLU A 215 -19.07 -0.71 -10.08
N LYS A 216 -18.72 -0.87 -8.79
CA LYS A 216 -18.60 0.25 -7.84
C LYS A 216 -17.50 1.27 -8.17
N GLU A 217 -16.46 0.88 -8.90
CA GLU A 217 -15.37 1.81 -9.30
C GLU A 217 -15.68 2.52 -10.64
N SER A 218 -16.80 2.18 -11.29
CA SER A 218 -17.19 2.72 -12.60
C SER A 218 -18.22 3.86 -12.54
N GLU A 219 -18.68 4.23 -11.33
CA GLU A 219 -19.76 5.21 -11.13
C GLU A 219 -19.27 6.66 -11.11
N ILE A 220 -17.97 6.89 -10.91
CA ILE A 220 -17.39 8.25 -10.89
C ILE A 220 -17.04 8.66 -12.33
N GLY A 221 -17.70 9.70 -12.83
CA GLY A 221 -17.50 10.20 -14.20
C GLY A 221 -16.24 11.06 -14.34
N GLU A 222 -15.58 10.94 -15.49
CA GLU A 222 -14.52 11.88 -15.94
C GLU A 222 -15.10 13.05 -16.77
N ASP A 223 -16.37 12.95 -17.17
CA ASP A 223 -17.06 13.93 -18.00
C ASP A 223 -18.11 14.71 -17.21
N ARG A 224 -18.38 15.96 -17.64
CA ARG A 224 -19.36 16.84 -17.01
C ARG A 224 -20.75 16.21 -17.05
N VAL A 225 -21.42 16.20 -15.90
CA VAL A 225 -22.83 15.80 -15.80
C VAL A 225 -23.72 17.01 -16.18
N PRO A 226 -24.52 16.95 -17.26
CA PRO A 226 -25.38 18.06 -17.65
C PRO A 226 -26.43 18.37 -16.58
N GLY A 227 -26.61 19.66 -16.25
CA GLY A 227 -27.59 20.09 -15.23
C GLY A 227 -27.20 19.83 -13.77
N SER A 228 -26.03 19.24 -13.53
CA SER A 228 -25.50 19.02 -12.18
C SER A 228 -25.03 20.30 -11.49
N MET A 229 -24.91 20.23 -10.16
CA MET A 229 -24.22 21.24 -9.38
C MET A 229 -22.74 21.31 -9.80
N LEU A 230 -22.24 22.51 -10.10
CA LEU A 230 -20.83 22.71 -10.45
C LEU A 230 -20.07 23.23 -9.25
N LEU A 231 -19.10 22.44 -8.77
CA LEU A 231 -18.23 22.78 -7.67
C LEU A 231 -16.78 22.87 -8.14
N PHE A 232 -16.02 23.67 -7.41
CA PHE A 232 -14.68 24.15 -7.70
C PHE A 232 -13.90 24.03 -6.39
N VAL A 233 -12.85 23.21 -6.35
CA VAL A 233 -12.19 22.84 -5.09
C VAL A 233 -10.68 23.03 -5.18
N ASP A 234 -10.12 23.63 -4.13
CA ASP A 234 -8.68 23.76 -3.98
C ASP A 234 -8.26 23.68 -2.51
N GLY A 235 -7.04 23.17 -2.31
CA GLY A 235 -6.36 23.10 -1.02
C GLY A 235 -5.00 23.78 -1.07
N SER A 236 -4.80 24.83 -0.28
CA SER A 236 -3.56 25.58 -0.22
C SER A 236 -2.74 25.24 1.02
N SER A 237 -1.43 24.98 0.85
CA SER A 237 -0.49 24.80 1.96
C SER A 237 0.88 25.39 1.63
N PHE A 238 1.31 26.41 2.37
CA PHE A 238 2.59 27.10 2.16
C PHE A 238 3.25 27.52 3.47
N ILE A 239 4.57 27.77 3.45
CA ILE A 239 5.31 28.25 4.63
C ILE A 239 5.36 29.78 4.57
N GLY A 240 4.91 30.44 5.64
CA GLY A 240 5.02 31.89 5.77
C GLY A 240 6.49 32.31 5.89
N LEU A 241 6.95 33.17 4.98
CA LEU A 241 8.36 33.59 4.92
C LEU A 241 8.84 34.31 6.19
N GLU A 242 7.94 35.02 6.86
CA GLU A 242 8.25 35.81 8.06
C GLU A 242 8.16 34.99 9.35
N THR A 243 7.23 34.03 9.42
CA THR A 243 6.93 33.26 10.64
C THR A 243 7.61 31.89 10.65
N GLY A 244 7.96 31.35 9.47
CA GLY A 244 8.40 29.96 9.30
C GLY A 244 7.30 28.92 9.57
N ILE A 245 6.07 29.37 9.83
CA ILE A 245 4.93 28.50 10.15
C ILE A 245 4.22 28.13 8.84
N ARG A 246 3.80 26.87 8.75
CA ARG A 246 2.97 26.41 7.64
C ARG A 246 1.53 26.90 7.82
N HIS A 247 1.02 27.54 6.79
CA HIS A 247 -0.36 27.99 6.62
C HIS A 247 -1.08 26.97 5.76
N SER A 248 -2.31 26.58 6.12
CA SER A 248 -3.05 25.54 5.40
C SER A 248 -4.53 25.85 5.41
N GLY A 249 -5.19 25.67 4.28
CA GLY A 249 -6.61 25.95 4.12
C GLY A 249 -7.19 25.26 2.90
N ALA A 250 -8.50 25.10 2.90
CA ALA A 250 -9.25 24.50 1.81
C ALA A 250 -10.45 25.38 1.46
N ALA A 251 -10.90 25.34 0.21
CA ALA A 251 -12.08 26.07 -0.22
C ALA A 251 -12.95 25.26 -1.18
N VAL A 252 -14.24 25.61 -1.18
CA VAL A 252 -15.22 25.11 -2.13
C VAL A 252 -15.97 26.31 -2.69
N VAL A 253 -15.98 26.42 -4.01
CA VAL A 253 -16.71 27.43 -4.78
C VAL A 253 -17.80 26.73 -5.59
N LYS A 254 -18.95 27.37 -5.74
CA LYS A 254 -20.09 26.88 -6.53
C LYS A 254 -20.38 27.83 -7.68
N ALA A 255 -20.66 27.27 -8.84
CA ALA A 255 -21.26 28.02 -9.93
C ALA A 255 -22.78 28.10 -9.76
N GLU A 256 -23.34 29.30 -9.84
CA GLU A 256 -24.77 29.52 -9.90
C GLU A 256 -25.17 30.05 -11.27
N GLN A 257 -26.21 29.44 -11.85
CA GLN A 257 -26.82 29.95 -13.07
C GLN A 257 -27.99 30.85 -12.69
N GLN A 258 -27.81 32.17 -12.83
CA GLN A 258 -28.90 33.13 -12.75
C GLN A 258 -29.20 33.66 -14.15
N GLY A 259 -30.21 33.06 -14.80
CA GLY A 259 -30.61 33.44 -16.15
C GLY A 259 -29.51 33.18 -17.18
N SER A 260 -29.02 34.22 -17.86
CA SER A 260 -27.99 34.14 -18.90
C SER A 260 -26.56 34.42 -18.41
N SER A 261 -26.35 34.62 -17.11
CA SER A 261 -25.03 34.89 -16.53
C SER A 261 -24.66 33.87 -15.47
N ASP A 262 -23.49 33.25 -15.62
CA ASP A 262 -22.91 32.37 -14.61
C ASP A 262 -22.18 33.20 -13.55
N THR A 263 -22.61 33.08 -12.30
CA THR A 263 -21.96 33.67 -11.12
C THR A 263 -21.23 32.60 -10.32
N LEU A 264 -20.24 33.01 -9.52
CA LEU A 264 -19.48 32.12 -8.65
C LEU A 264 -19.67 32.57 -7.21
N GLN A 265 -19.93 31.62 -6.31
CA GLN A 265 -20.13 31.86 -4.89
C GLN A 265 -19.18 30.97 -4.08
N ILE A 266 -18.46 31.56 -3.13
CA ILE A 266 -17.66 30.81 -2.17
C ILE A 266 -18.62 30.13 -1.17
N MET A 267 -18.65 28.80 -1.17
CA MET A 267 -19.46 28.00 -0.24
C MET A 267 -18.74 27.73 1.08
N SER A 268 -17.44 27.47 1.00
CA SER A 268 -16.60 27.13 2.14
C SER A 268 -15.24 27.80 2.05
N GLN A 269 -14.78 28.29 3.20
CA GLN A 269 -13.38 28.62 3.46
C GLN A 269 -13.02 27.95 4.79
N ILE A 270 -12.12 26.98 4.73
CA ILE A 270 -11.80 26.12 5.86
C ILE A 270 -10.34 26.38 6.24
N PRO A 271 -10.07 27.17 7.29
CA PRO A 271 -8.74 27.27 7.87
C PRO A 271 -8.36 25.91 8.45
N LEU A 272 -7.17 25.41 8.12
CA LEU A 272 -6.70 24.10 8.54
C LEU A 272 -5.46 24.20 9.44
N PRO A 273 -5.22 23.20 10.30
CA PRO A 273 -4.04 23.19 11.16
C PRO A 273 -2.73 23.25 10.36
N SER A 274 -1.72 23.88 10.95
CA SER A 274 -0.40 24.09 10.32
C SER A 274 0.37 22.82 9.98
N HIS A 275 -0.05 21.64 10.43
CA HIS A 275 0.59 20.37 10.07
C HIS A 275 0.02 19.73 8.79
N PHE A 276 -1.05 20.28 8.21
CA PHE A 276 -1.65 19.75 7.00
C PHE A 276 -0.73 19.97 5.79
N SER A 277 -0.48 18.91 5.04
CA SER A 277 0.29 18.98 3.79
C SER A 277 -0.58 19.54 2.66
N ALA A 278 0.03 19.94 1.54
CA ALA A 278 -0.73 20.33 0.33
C ALA A 278 -1.68 19.21 -0.12
N GLN A 279 -1.27 17.94 -0.05
CA GLN A 279 -2.14 16.82 -0.38
C GLN A 279 -3.30 16.66 0.61
N ALA A 280 -3.08 16.94 1.89
CA ALA A 280 -4.13 16.85 2.90
C ALA A 280 -5.20 17.93 2.73
N THR A 281 -4.80 19.18 2.43
CA THR A 281 -5.73 20.28 2.20
C THR A 281 -6.62 20.02 0.99
N GLU A 282 -6.07 19.41 -0.05
CA GLU A 282 -6.78 19.01 -1.26
C GLU A 282 -7.82 17.92 -1.00
N LEU A 283 -7.47 16.92 -0.17
CA LEU A 283 -8.43 15.89 0.26
C LEU A 283 -9.57 16.50 1.08
N VAL A 284 -9.28 17.46 1.97
CA VAL A 284 -10.32 18.15 2.74
C VAL A 284 -11.26 18.92 1.81
N ALA A 285 -10.72 19.63 0.81
CA ALA A 285 -11.53 20.41 -0.13
C ALA A 285 -12.55 19.54 -0.89
N ILE A 286 -12.11 18.39 -1.42
CA ILE A 286 -13.02 17.48 -2.12
C ILE A 286 -14.01 16.77 -1.17
N ILE A 287 -13.59 16.41 0.05
CA ILE A 287 -14.51 15.81 1.05
C ILE A 287 -15.63 16.79 1.38
N GLU A 288 -15.31 18.05 1.63
CA GLU A 288 -16.29 19.11 1.91
C GLU A 288 -17.26 19.29 0.72
N ALA A 289 -16.74 19.32 -0.50
CA ALA A 289 -17.57 19.48 -1.70
C ALA A 289 -18.56 18.31 -1.88
N LEU A 290 -18.11 17.08 -1.65
CA LEU A 290 -18.95 15.89 -1.71
C LEU A 290 -20.03 15.89 -0.62
N GLN A 291 -19.71 16.33 0.60
CA GLN A 291 -20.68 16.47 1.69
C GLN A 291 -21.76 17.51 1.37
N ARG A 292 -21.40 18.61 0.70
CA ARG A 292 -22.37 19.65 0.27
C ARG A 292 -23.26 19.21 -0.88
N ALA A 293 -22.86 18.17 -1.60
CA ALA A 293 -23.60 17.61 -2.71
C ALA A 293 -24.43 16.37 -2.33
N GLU A 294 -24.67 16.13 -1.03
CA GLU A 294 -25.47 14.99 -0.56
C GLU A 294 -26.83 14.91 -1.26
N GLY A 295 -27.11 13.76 -1.88
CA GLY A 295 -28.35 13.50 -2.62
C GLY A 295 -28.50 14.22 -3.97
N LEU A 296 -27.48 14.94 -4.43
CA LEU A 296 -27.51 15.71 -5.69
C LEU A 296 -26.58 15.12 -6.75
N GLU A 297 -26.81 15.47 -8.02
CA GLU A 297 -25.83 15.25 -9.08
C GLU A 297 -24.80 16.39 -9.05
N VAL A 298 -23.51 16.06 -9.05
CA VAL A 298 -22.42 17.04 -8.94
C VAL A 298 -21.30 16.79 -9.94
N THR A 299 -20.77 17.87 -10.51
CA THR A 299 -19.50 17.91 -11.24
C THR A 299 -18.52 18.76 -10.43
N ILE A 300 -17.41 18.16 -10.00
CA ILE A 300 -16.37 18.80 -9.21
C ILE A 300 -15.13 19.02 -10.09
N TYR A 301 -14.68 20.27 -10.19
CA TYR A 301 -13.47 20.65 -10.86
C TYR A 301 -12.33 20.83 -9.84
N SER A 302 -11.16 20.28 -10.15
CA SER A 302 -9.93 20.45 -9.38
C SER A 302 -8.74 20.49 -10.34
N ASP A 303 -7.77 21.34 -10.09
CA ASP A 303 -6.49 21.36 -10.79
C ASP A 303 -5.48 20.32 -10.25
N SER A 304 -5.79 19.73 -9.10
CA SER A 304 -4.97 18.77 -8.41
C SER A 304 -4.93 17.41 -9.12
N ALA A 305 -3.75 17.10 -9.70
CA ALA A 305 -3.47 15.77 -10.22
C ALA A 305 -3.57 14.69 -9.13
N TYR A 306 -3.29 15.06 -7.87
CA TYR A 306 -3.40 14.15 -6.73
C TYR A 306 -4.85 13.78 -6.43
N VAL A 307 -5.76 14.75 -6.37
CA VAL A 307 -7.20 14.51 -6.13
C VAL A 307 -7.78 13.62 -7.23
N THR A 308 -7.58 14.02 -8.48
CA THR A 308 -8.10 13.29 -9.66
C THR A 308 -7.56 11.87 -9.74
N THR A 309 -6.25 11.67 -9.56
CA THR A 309 -5.65 10.31 -9.52
C THR A 309 -6.17 9.50 -8.34
N THR A 310 -6.36 10.13 -7.18
CA THR A 310 -6.84 9.46 -5.97
C THR A 310 -8.26 8.94 -6.17
N VAL A 311 -9.18 9.80 -6.58
CA VAL A 311 -10.59 9.46 -6.80
C VAL A 311 -10.76 8.41 -7.89
N HIS A 312 -10.14 8.59 -9.06
CA HIS A 312 -10.39 7.74 -10.23
C HIS A 312 -9.68 6.39 -10.22
N SER A 313 -8.57 6.26 -9.48
CA SER A 313 -7.73 5.06 -9.60
C SER A 313 -7.21 4.48 -8.29
N SER A 314 -6.86 5.33 -7.32
CA SER A 314 -6.05 4.87 -6.19
C SER A 314 -6.88 4.58 -4.94
N ILE A 315 -8.02 5.22 -4.74
CA ILE A 315 -8.73 5.17 -3.46
C ILE A 315 -9.30 3.77 -3.16
N HIS A 316 -10.00 3.14 -4.10
CA HIS A 316 -10.53 1.79 -3.92
C HIS A 316 -9.44 0.73 -3.88
N ARG A 317 -8.35 0.96 -4.62
CA ARG A 317 -7.15 0.14 -4.51
C ARG A 317 -6.55 0.23 -3.10
N LEU A 318 -6.44 1.42 -2.53
CA LEU A 318 -5.94 1.63 -1.16
C LEU A 318 -6.87 1.01 -0.12
N GLU A 319 -8.18 1.11 -0.31
CA GLU A 319 -9.19 0.48 0.54
C GLU A 319 -9.01 -1.04 0.60
N ARG A 320 -8.88 -1.69 -0.57
CA ARG A 320 -8.63 -3.15 -0.66
C ARG A 320 -7.32 -3.58 0.01
N ARG A 321 -6.34 -2.68 0.11
CA ARG A 321 -5.07 -2.91 0.82
C ARG A 321 -5.14 -2.62 2.32
N GLY A 322 -6.29 -2.16 2.83
CA GLY A 322 -6.45 -1.70 4.21
C GLY A 322 -5.66 -0.42 4.51
N PHE A 323 -5.41 0.41 3.50
CA PHE A 323 -4.64 1.66 3.58
C PHE A 323 -3.19 1.44 4.05
N LEU A 324 -2.55 0.36 3.55
CA LEU A 324 -1.17 0.02 3.86
C LEU A 324 -0.24 0.24 2.65
N LYS A 325 0.99 0.68 2.93
CA LYS A 325 2.12 0.69 2.01
C LYS A 325 2.69 -0.73 1.83
N SER A 326 3.62 -0.89 0.89
CA SER A 326 4.31 -2.17 0.63
C SER A 326 5.06 -2.72 1.84
N ASP A 327 5.59 -1.86 2.70
CA ASP A 327 6.26 -2.23 3.95
C ASP A 327 5.30 -2.59 5.10
N GLY A 328 3.99 -2.45 4.87
CA GLY A 328 2.94 -2.69 5.87
C GLY A 328 2.68 -1.52 6.82
N SER A 329 3.35 -0.38 6.66
CA SER A 329 3.02 0.86 7.37
C SER A 329 1.77 1.53 6.78
N PRO A 330 1.00 2.30 7.54
CA PRO A 330 -0.15 3.03 7.01
C PRO A 330 0.26 4.06 5.93
N VAL A 331 -0.59 4.25 4.93
CA VAL A 331 -0.44 5.37 3.99
C VAL A 331 -0.65 6.70 4.70
N MET A 332 -0.02 7.75 4.16
CA MET A 332 -0.24 9.11 4.65
C MET A 332 -1.71 9.47 4.52
N HIS A 333 -2.24 10.20 5.51
CA HIS A 333 -3.61 10.71 5.50
C HIS A 333 -4.69 9.61 5.39
N LYS A 334 -4.42 8.41 5.94
CA LYS A 334 -5.35 7.28 5.95
C LYS A 334 -6.78 7.67 6.35
N ASP A 335 -6.92 8.48 7.39
CA ASP A 335 -8.23 8.85 7.93
C ASP A 335 -9.00 9.75 6.95
N LEU A 336 -8.33 10.73 6.32
CA LEU A 336 -8.93 11.55 5.25
C LEU A 336 -9.33 10.69 4.04
N LEU A 337 -8.49 9.73 3.64
CA LEU A 337 -8.84 8.81 2.54
C LEU A 337 -10.05 7.95 2.88
N ALA A 338 -10.17 7.46 4.12
CA ALA A 338 -11.33 6.71 4.58
C ALA A 338 -12.59 7.58 4.64
N GLN A 339 -12.46 8.86 5.02
CA GLN A 339 -13.56 9.83 4.96
C GLN A 339 -13.99 10.10 3.52
N LEU A 340 -13.02 10.25 2.60
CA LEU A 340 -13.29 10.48 1.17
C LEU A 340 -14.10 9.33 0.56
N ILE A 341 -13.80 8.06 0.89
CA ILE A 341 -14.60 6.92 0.41
C ILE A 341 -16.07 7.03 0.85
N LYS A 342 -16.31 7.43 2.10
CA LYS A 342 -17.68 7.63 2.61
C LYS A 342 -18.34 8.82 1.93
N ALA A 343 -17.60 9.91 1.72
CA ALA A 343 -18.11 11.12 1.09
C ALA A 343 -18.49 10.88 -0.38
N LEU A 344 -17.74 10.05 -1.10
CA LEU A 344 -18.04 9.68 -2.50
C LEU A 344 -19.40 8.98 -2.67
N THR A 345 -19.94 8.38 -1.60
CA THR A 345 -21.27 7.74 -1.65
C THR A 345 -22.43 8.68 -1.31
N LEU A 346 -22.17 9.94 -0.95
CA LEU A 346 -23.22 10.89 -0.55
C LEU A 346 -24.02 11.46 -1.72
N PRO A 347 -23.39 11.91 -2.84
CA PRO A 347 -24.14 12.44 -3.97
C PRO A 347 -24.85 11.33 -4.76
N SER A 348 -25.92 11.65 -5.47
CA SER A 348 -26.63 10.68 -6.32
C SER A 348 -25.84 10.33 -7.58
N LYS A 349 -24.98 11.25 -8.05
CA LYS A 349 -24.07 11.05 -9.17
C LYS A 349 -22.88 12.01 -9.04
N VAL A 350 -21.67 11.52 -9.29
CA VAL A 350 -20.43 12.30 -9.13
C VAL A 350 -19.61 12.25 -10.41
N ALA A 351 -19.13 13.41 -10.86
CA ALA A 351 -18.02 13.53 -11.79
C ALA A 351 -16.90 14.37 -11.18
N VAL A 352 -15.65 13.94 -11.32
CA VAL A 352 -14.46 14.69 -10.86
C VAL A 352 -13.55 14.95 -12.05
N ILE A 353 -13.30 16.21 -12.37
CA ILE A 353 -12.66 16.60 -13.62
C ILE A 353 -11.36 17.36 -13.33
N LYS A 354 -10.28 16.90 -13.96
CA LYS A 354 -8.99 17.59 -13.89
C LYS A 354 -9.01 18.84 -14.78
N CYS A 355 -8.67 19.99 -14.21
CA CYS A 355 -8.51 21.24 -14.94
C CYS A 355 -7.04 21.67 -15.01
N ALA A 356 -6.74 22.57 -15.95
CA ALA A 356 -5.46 23.24 -15.98
C ALA A 356 -5.52 24.47 -15.05
N ALA A 357 -4.57 24.58 -14.12
CA ALA A 357 -4.38 25.77 -13.31
C ALA A 357 -3.87 26.95 -14.17
N HIS A 358 -4.16 28.18 -13.73
CA HIS A 358 -3.55 29.41 -14.23
C HIS A 358 -3.66 29.66 -15.75
N THR A 359 -4.78 29.27 -16.36
CA THR A 359 -5.08 29.62 -17.74
C THR A 359 -5.53 31.09 -17.84
N ASN A 360 -5.08 31.83 -18.86
CA ASN A 360 -5.53 33.21 -19.14
C ASN A 360 -6.96 33.28 -19.75
N GLN A 361 -7.75 32.22 -19.63
CA GLN A 361 -9.10 32.13 -20.19
C GLN A 361 -10.11 32.73 -19.21
N GLN A 362 -11.23 33.24 -19.75
CA GLN A 362 -12.30 33.88 -18.96
C GLN A 362 -13.61 33.07 -18.95
N ASP A 363 -13.56 31.83 -19.40
CA ASP A 363 -14.70 30.93 -19.28
C ASP A 363 -15.00 30.60 -17.81
N LEU A 364 -16.16 29.98 -17.58
CA LEU A 364 -16.65 29.69 -16.24
C LEU A 364 -15.66 28.85 -15.42
N VAL A 365 -15.00 27.87 -16.06
CA VAL A 365 -14.09 26.96 -15.37
C VAL A 365 -12.87 27.73 -14.92
N SER A 366 -12.19 28.47 -15.80
CA SER A 366 -11.00 29.26 -15.44
C SER A 366 -11.28 30.33 -14.37
N ARG A 367 -12.48 30.94 -14.39
CA ARG A 367 -12.92 31.87 -13.34
C ARG A 367 -13.15 31.16 -12.00
N GLY A 368 -13.71 29.95 -12.03
CA GLY A 368 -13.87 29.08 -10.87
C GLY A 368 -12.53 28.72 -10.25
N ILE A 369 -11.61 28.20 -11.07
CA ILE A 369 -10.24 27.83 -10.67
C ILE A 369 -9.46 29.01 -10.05
N THR A 370 -9.67 30.22 -10.57
CA THR A 370 -9.01 31.41 -10.00
C THR A 370 -9.61 31.79 -8.64
N LEU A 371 -10.94 31.66 -8.49
CA LEU A 371 -11.62 32.04 -7.26
C LEU A 371 -11.39 31.03 -6.13
N GLU A 372 -11.38 29.73 -6.42
CA GLU A 372 -11.08 28.67 -5.44
C GLU A 372 -9.64 28.79 -4.90
N ASP A 373 -8.63 29.03 -5.76
CA ASP A 373 -7.23 29.20 -5.36
C ASP A 373 -7.06 30.42 -4.44
N TRP A 374 -7.71 31.53 -4.78
CA TRP A 374 -7.75 32.70 -3.91
C TRP A 374 -8.43 32.38 -2.57
N ALA A 375 -9.59 31.73 -2.60
CA ALA A 375 -10.37 31.43 -1.40
C ALA A 375 -9.64 30.48 -0.44
N ALA A 376 -8.93 29.48 -0.98
CA ALA A 376 -8.12 28.53 -0.21
C ALA A 376 -6.90 29.22 0.42
N LYS A 377 -6.22 30.12 -0.31
CA LYS A 377 -5.12 30.94 0.20
C LYS A 377 -5.57 31.88 1.32
N GLU A 378 -6.73 32.51 1.19
CA GLU A 378 -7.29 33.35 2.26
C GLU A 378 -7.66 32.52 3.50
N ALA A 379 -8.26 31.34 3.30
CA ALA A 379 -8.53 30.41 4.41
C ALA A 379 -7.23 30.01 5.15
N ALA A 380 -6.15 29.75 4.41
CA ALA A 380 -4.86 29.35 4.97
C ALA A 380 -4.17 30.43 5.84
N LYS A 381 -4.41 31.70 5.54
CA LYS A 381 -3.88 32.84 6.32
C LYS A 381 -4.60 33.02 7.65
N THR A 382 -5.81 32.47 7.79
CA THR A 382 -6.62 32.60 9.00
C THR A 382 -6.17 31.58 10.03
N SER A 383 -5.99 32.00 11.28
CA SER A 383 -5.69 31.06 12.38
C SER A 383 -6.92 30.20 12.67
N PRO A 384 -6.82 28.86 12.64
CA PRO A 384 -7.95 28.02 12.96
C PRO A 384 -8.33 28.16 14.44
N ASN A 385 -9.62 28.34 14.72
CA ASN A 385 -10.16 28.43 16.07
C ASN A 385 -10.78 27.07 16.43
N TYR A 386 -9.94 26.06 16.70
CA TYR A 386 -10.41 24.70 17.02
C TYR A 386 -10.58 24.47 18.52
N SER A 387 -11.62 23.73 18.88
CA SER A 387 -11.83 23.17 20.22
C SER A 387 -11.34 21.71 20.27
N GLU A 388 -11.06 21.17 21.46
CA GLU A 388 -10.63 19.76 21.65
C GLU A 388 -11.61 18.72 21.04
N GLN A 389 -12.87 19.10 20.76
CA GLN A 389 -13.86 18.23 20.12
C GLN A 389 -13.63 18.08 18.60
N ASP A 390 -12.94 19.02 17.95
CA ASP A 390 -12.69 19.01 16.51
C ASP A 390 -11.56 18.03 16.09
N GLU A 391 -10.68 17.65 17.02
CA GLU A 391 -9.62 16.65 16.80
C GLU A 391 -10.19 15.27 16.39
N HIS A 392 -11.42 14.97 16.81
CA HIS A 392 -12.13 13.73 16.49
C HIS A 392 -12.78 13.77 15.09
N THR A 393 -13.19 14.94 14.61
CA THR A 393 -13.82 15.14 13.28
C THR A 393 -12.79 15.00 12.15
N PHE A 394 -11.56 15.47 12.37
CA PHE A 394 -10.47 15.44 11.38
C PHE A 394 -9.58 14.19 11.44
N GLY A 395 -9.91 13.19 12.28
CA GLY A 395 -9.21 11.91 12.31
C GLY A 395 -7.71 12.07 12.59
N MET A 396 -7.34 12.72 13.68
CA MET A 396 -5.95 12.98 14.02
C MET A 396 -5.27 11.75 14.63
N MET A 397 -4.68 10.88 13.80
CA MET A 397 -3.47 10.16 14.20
C MET A 397 -2.26 10.96 13.71
N THR A 398 -1.79 11.90 14.54
CA THR A 398 -0.39 12.29 14.41
C THR A 398 0.42 11.04 14.72
N SER A 399 1.21 10.57 13.74
CA SER A 399 2.30 9.65 14.01
C SER A 399 3.36 10.40 14.81
N ARG A 400 3.05 10.72 16.06
CA ARG A 400 4.02 10.93 17.12
C ARG A 400 4.12 9.63 17.91
N GLN A 401 4.47 8.55 17.22
CA GLN A 401 5.40 7.59 17.84
C GLN A 401 6.79 8.25 17.82
N GLN A 402 6.94 9.31 18.62
CA GLN A 402 8.17 9.42 19.38
C GLN A 402 8.09 8.26 20.36
N SER A 403 8.91 7.24 20.11
CA SER A 403 9.48 6.44 21.18
C SER A 403 9.78 7.38 22.35
N SER A 404 9.00 7.26 23.42
CA SER A 404 9.25 7.93 24.69
C SER A 404 10.46 7.29 25.36
N THR A 405 11.63 7.44 24.74
CA THR A 405 12.98 7.24 25.27
C THR A 405 13.94 8.02 24.35
N GLY A 406 13.83 9.35 24.35
CA GLY A 406 14.68 10.20 23.53
C GLY A 406 14.55 11.63 24.01
N SER A 407 15.48 12.05 24.87
CA SER A 407 15.61 13.41 25.38
C SER A 407 15.61 14.44 24.23
N PRO A 408 15.06 15.66 24.44
CA PRO A 408 15.01 16.70 23.41
C PRO A 408 16.42 17.12 22.97
N PRO A 409 16.56 17.65 21.73
CA PRO A 409 17.86 18.01 21.17
C PRO A 409 18.51 19.12 22.01
N PRO A 410 19.84 19.07 22.25
CA PRO A 410 20.45 19.94 23.23
C PRO A 410 20.80 21.28 22.62
N ASN A 411 20.23 22.36 23.15
CA ASN A 411 20.79 23.70 22.98
C ASN A 411 20.91 24.43 24.32
N THR A 412 21.29 23.69 25.36
CA THR A 412 21.44 24.19 26.73
C THR A 412 22.65 23.54 27.39
N GLU A 413 23.43 24.37 28.09
CA GLU A 413 24.66 24.10 28.84
C GLU A 413 24.64 22.81 29.68
N THR A 414 23.45 22.37 30.12
CA THR A 414 23.19 21.12 30.83
C THR A 414 23.54 19.87 30.03
N ALA A 415 23.29 19.86 28.72
CA ALA A 415 23.63 18.73 27.86
C ALA A 415 25.14 18.63 27.61
N ARG A 416 25.83 19.77 27.61
CA ARG A 416 27.29 19.87 27.51
C ARG A 416 27.97 19.24 28.74
N LEU A 417 27.48 19.58 29.93
CA LEU A 417 27.94 19.00 31.20
C LEU A 417 27.69 17.48 31.28
N HIS A 418 26.58 17.00 30.71
CA HIS A 418 26.29 15.57 30.66
C HIS A 418 27.25 14.83 29.70
N LEU A 419 27.55 15.41 28.53
CA LEU A 419 28.50 14.85 27.58
C LEU A 419 29.93 14.78 28.15
N CYS A 420 30.39 15.81 28.85
CA CYS A 420 31.69 15.77 29.55
C CYS A 420 31.76 14.59 30.54
N LYS A 421 30.74 14.40 31.37
CA LYS A 421 30.70 13.29 32.34
C LYS A 421 30.71 11.91 31.68
N LEU A 422 30.01 11.76 30.55
CA LEU A 422 30.02 10.49 29.80
C LEU A 422 31.39 10.23 29.15
N GLN A 423 32.07 11.27 28.66
CA GLN A 423 33.42 11.16 28.10
C GLN A 423 34.49 10.87 29.18
N GLU A 424 34.33 11.42 30.38
CA GLU A 424 35.19 11.12 31.54
C GLU A 424 35.11 9.66 31.98
N GLN A 425 33.95 9.03 31.83
CA GLN A 425 33.69 7.64 32.23
C GLN A 425 34.07 6.60 31.15
N ALA A 426 34.46 7.04 29.95
CA ALA A 426 34.83 6.15 28.86
C ALA A 426 36.16 5.42 29.12
N LEU A 427 36.23 4.17 28.66
CA LEU A 427 37.41 3.32 28.84
C LEU A 427 38.57 3.79 27.94
N PRO A 428 39.85 3.55 28.31
CA PRO A 428 41.00 4.05 27.56
C PRO A 428 41.01 3.67 26.06
N HIS A 429 40.56 2.46 25.73
CA HIS A 429 40.50 1.97 24.34
C HIS A 429 39.42 2.67 23.50
N GLU A 430 38.34 3.19 24.13
CA GLU A 430 37.28 3.93 23.43
C GLU A 430 37.78 5.34 23.07
N ARG A 431 38.58 5.95 23.94
CA ARG A 431 39.22 7.24 23.68
C ARG A 431 40.24 7.16 22.54
N GLU A 432 41.03 6.09 22.52
CA GLU A 432 41.99 5.82 21.44
C GLU A 432 41.28 5.63 20.08
N LEU A 433 40.10 5.01 20.07
CA LEU A 433 39.24 4.90 18.89
C LEU A 433 38.74 6.27 18.40
N TRP A 434 38.41 7.19 19.32
CA TRP A 434 37.93 8.54 18.97
C TRP A 434 39.03 9.40 18.34
N GLU A 435 40.27 9.29 18.84
CA GLU A 435 41.43 9.95 18.24
C GLU A 435 41.69 9.42 16.82
N GLN A 436 41.62 8.10 16.62
CA GLN A 436 41.74 7.48 15.29
C GLN A 436 40.65 7.94 14.30
N GLN A 437 39.48 8.34 14.80
CA GLN A 437 38.37 8.85 13.99
C GLN A 437 38.37 10.38 13.78
N GLY A 438 39.44 11.06 14.23
CA GLY A 438 39.67 12.49 13.99
C GLY A 438 38.87 13.41 14.92
N CYS A 439 38.52 12.96 16.12
CA CYS A 439 37.93 13.81 17.13
C CYS A 439 39.01 14.66 17.83
N ILE A 440 38.74 15.95 18.03
CA ILE A 440 39.69 16.91 18.63
C ILE A 440 39.14 17.39 19.97
N GLN A 441 40.00 17.53 20.98
CA GLN A 441 39.62 18.11 22.27
C GLN A 441 39.47 19.62 22.13
N SER A 442 38.25 20.13 22.38
CA SER A 442 38.01 21.57 22.49
C SER A 442 38.82 22.18 23.65
N PRO A 443 39.23 23.46 23.60
CA PRO A 443 39.70 24.20 24.78
C PRO A 443 38.66 24.30 25.91
N THR A 444 37.45 23.80 25.71
CA THR A 444 36.37 23.72 26.69
C THR A 444 36.03 22.29 27.15
N ASP A 445 36.97 21.35 27.00
CA ASP A 445 36.95 19.95 27.50
C ASP A 445 35.83 19.03 27.00
N VAL A 446 35.37 19.22 25.76
CA VAL A 446 34.50 18.27 25.06
C VAL A 446 35.23 17.75 23.83
N ILE A 447 35.29 16.42 23.66
CA ILE A 447 35.81 15.77 22.45
C ILE A 447 34.69 15.74 21.41
N TYR A 448 34.93 16.31 20.23
CA TYR A 448 33.95 16.30 19.13
C TYR A 448 34.64 16.07 17.79
N ARG A 449 33.89 15.54 16.82
CA ARG A 449 34.37 15.37 15.45
C ARG A 449 34.16 16.67 14.70
N GLN A 450 35.23 17.27 14.20
CA GLN A 450 35.13 18.49 13.40
C GLN A 450 34.52 18.10 12.04
N GLU A 451 33.29 18.53 11.76
CA GLU A 451 32.71 18.36 10.42
C GLU A 451 33.59 19.14 9.44
N SER A 452 34.06 18.45 8.40
CA SER A 452 34.86 19.05 7.34
C SER A 452 33.97 20.08 6.65
N THR A 453 34.30 21.35 6.83
CA THR A 453 33.74 22.44 6.03
C THR A 453 34.05 22.15 4.57
N VAL A 454 33.04 21.71 3.82
CA VAL A 454 33.10 21.67 2.36
C VAL A 454 33.17 23.13 1.90
N SER A 455 34.36 23.53 1.47
CA SER A 455 34.63 24.84 0.88
C SER A 455 33.72 25.07 -0.33
N GLN A 456 33.25 26.32 -0.44
CA GLN A 456 32.43 26.88 -1.53
C GLN A 456 33.01 26.66 -2.93
#